data_AF-A0AAW8CRV2-F1
#
_entry.id   AF-A0AAW8CRV2-F1
#
_cell.length_a   1.000
_cell.length_b   1.000
_cell.length_c   1.000
_cell.angle_alpha   90.00
_cell.angle_beta   90.00
_cell.angle_gamma   90.00
#
_symmetry.space_group_name_H-M   'P 1'
#
loop_
_entity.id
_entity.type
_entity.pdbx_description
1 polymer ?
#
loop_
_entity_poly.entity_id
_entity_poly.type
_entity_poly.pdbx_seq_one_letter_code
_entity_poly.pdbx_strand_id
1 'polypeptide(L)'
;MRLSLTSSLEAPEPVCATSSALARWYAEQSVIRRLWAIQSSDGPTLRVIVMLEPSPDGDEISPAWMAHGSRWARDLRERLADAVQLERIDGPLPDEFEIDGEGAVLTALCWRDSTAVEA
;
A
#
# COMPACT_ATOMS: atom_id res chain seq x y z
N MET A 1 -1.88 3.42 14.92
CA MET A 1 -2.97 2.41 15.03
C MET A 1 -2.30 1.04 14.90
N ARG A 2 -2.55 0.08 15.80
CA ARG A 2 -1.88 -1.24 15.74
C ARG A 2 -2.59 -2.11 14.70
N LEU A 3 -1.94 -2.38 13.57
CA LEU A 3 -2.50 -3.24 12.51
C LEU A 3 -1.94 -4.65 12.70
N SER A 4 -2.80 -5.57 13.13
CA SER A 4 -2.49 -7.00 13.08
C SER A 4 -2.64 -7.46 11.62
N LEU A 5 -1.61 -8.10 11.06
CA LEU A 5 -1.61 -8.62 9.69
C LEU A 5 -2.37 -9.95 9.54
N THR A 6 -3.09 -10.40 10.57
CA THR A 6 -3.99 -11.55 10.45
C THR A 6 -5.00 -11.28 9.34
N SER A 7 -4.89 -12.06 8.27
CA SER A 7 -5.85 -12.16 7.17
C SER A 7 -7.26 -12.32 7.71
N SER A 8 -7.97 -11.23 7.96
CA SER A 8 -9.42 -11.27 8.09
C SER A 8 -9.99 -11.26 6.68
N LEU A 9 -10.04 -12.46 6.11
CA LEU A 9 -10.78 -12.81 4.91
C LEU A 9 -12.28 -12.65 5.21
N GLU A 10 -12.73 -11.42 5.46
CA GLU A 10 -14.12 -11.00 5.51
C GLU A 10 -14.12 -9.48 5.74
N ALA A 11 -14.00 -8.71 4.66
CA ALA A 11 -14.44 -7.32 4.64
C ALA A 11 -15.67 -7.25 3.73
N PRO A 12 -16.84 -6.83 4.25
CA PRO A 12 -18.06 -6.70 3.46
C PRO A 12 -17.78 -5.77 2.28
N GLU A 13 -18.29 -6.09 1.09
CA GLU A 13 -18.19 -5.20 -0.07
C GLU A 13 -18.84 -3.84 0.26
N PRO A 14 -18.06 -2.75 0.18
CA PRO A 14 -18.50 -1.66 -0.64
C PRO A 14 -17.49 -1.54 -1.76
N VAL A 15 -17.96 -1.71 -2.99
CA VAL A 15 -17.19 -1.52 -4.22
C VAL A 15 -16.89 -0.02 -4.36
N CYS A 16 -16.05 0.52 -3.48
CA CYS A 16 -15.60 1.89 -3.51
C CYS A 16 -14.72 2.03 -4.75
N ALA A 17 -15.07 2.93 -5.67
CA ALA A 17 -14.34 3.12 -6.92
C ALA A 17 -12.82 3.30 -6.69
N THR A 18 -12.44 3.88 -5.55
CA THR A 18 -11.07 4.01 -5.05
C THR A 18 -10.36 2.66 -4.88
N SER A 19 -11.00 1.69 -4.21
CA SER A 19 -10.41 0.35 -3.98
C SER A 19 -10.20 -0.40 -5.29
N SER A 20 -11.16 -0.33 -6.22
CA SER A 20 -11.05 -0.94 -7.55
C SER A 20 -9.94 -0.29 -8.40
N ALA A 21 -9.82 1.04 -8.35
CA ALA A 21 -8.77 1.77 -9.03
C ALA A 21 -7.38 1.44 -8.47
N LEU A 22 -7.25 1.33 -7.14
CA LEU A 22 -6.03 0.92 -6.45
C LEU A 22 -5.65 -0.53 -6.80
N ALA A 23 -6.61 -1.45 -6.82
CA ALA A 23 -6.37 -2.84 -7.21
C ALA A 23 -5.85 -2.96 -8.64
N ARG A 24 -6.43 -2.20 -9.58
CA ARG A 24 -5.95 -2.17 -10.96
C ARG A 24 -4.57 -1.54 -11.07
N TRP A 25 -4.32 -0.45 -10.35
CA TRP A 25 -3.00 0.17 -10.30
C TRP A 25 -1.92 -0.78 -9.75
N TYR A 26 -2.21 -1.47 -8.65
CA TYR A 26 -1.34 -2.49 -8.06
C TYR A 26 -1.11 -3.69 -9.00
N ALA A 27 -2.09 -4.05 -9.82
CA ALA A 27 -1.91 -5.07 -10.86
C ALA A 27 -0.94 -4.65 -11.97
N GLU A 28 -0.78 -3.35 -12.23
CA GLU A 28 0.16 -2.84 -13.24
C GLU A 28 1.60 -2.71 -12.72
N GLN A 29 1.78 -2.48 -11.41
CA GLN A 29 3.11 -2.30 -10.82
C GLN A 29 3.65 -3.62 -10.25
N SER A 30 4.38 -4.39 -11.07
CA SER A 30 4.87 -5.72 -10.65
C SER A 30 5.92 -5.72 -9.55
N VAL A 31 6.61 -4.60 -9.36
CA VAL A 31 7.64 -4.40 -8.33
C VAL A 31 7.05 -4.14 -6.95
N ILE A 32 5.75 -3.86 -6.87
CA ILE A 32 5.06 -3.61 -5.60
C ILE A 32 4.54 -4.93 -5.08
N ARG A 33 4.95 -5.27 -3.87
CA ARG A 33 4.65 -6.52 -3.21
C ARG A 33 3.43 -6.43 -2.29
N ARG A 34 3.28 -5.33 -1.54
CA ARG A 34 2.06 -5.03 -0.78
C ARG A 34 1.66 -3.57 -0.95
N LEU A 35 0.37 -3.29 -0.79
CA LEU A 35 -0.20 -1.95 -0.80
C LEU A 35 -1.22 -1.82 0.34
N TRP A 36 -1.19 -0.70 1.03
CA TRP A 36 -2.21 -0.27 1.97
C TRP A 36 -2.70 1.10 1.56
N ALA A 37 -4.02 1.32 1.60
CA ALA A 37 -4.61 2.63 1.41
C ALA A 37 -5.38 3.00 2.67
N ILE A 38 -5.04 4.16 3.23
CA ILE A 38 -5.52 4.64 4.51
C ILE A 38 -6.11 6.02 4.27
N GLN A 39 -7.39 6.17 4.59
CA GLN A 39 -8.01 7.48 4.60
C GLN A 39 -7.65 8.18 5.90
N SER A 40 -6.94 9.31 5.79
CA SER A 40 -6.59 10.12 6.95
C SER A 40 -7.85 10.62 7.66
N SER A 41 -7.83 10.63 8.99
CA SER A 41 -8.95 11.18 9.77
C SER A 41 -8.97 12.72 9.79
N ASP A 42 -7.82 13.35 9.51
CA ASP A 42 -7.60 14.80 9.57
C ASP A 42 -7.86 15.53 8.22
N GLY A 43 -8.33 14.82 7.19
CA GLY A 43 -8.65 15.46 5.90
C GLY A 43 -8.98 14.46 4.79
N PRO A 44 -9.31 14.95 3.57
CA PRO A 44 -9.66 14.07 2.45
C PRO A 44 -8.46 13.26 1.92
N THR A 45 -7.24 13.56 2.38
CA THR A 45 -6.01 12.96 1.89
C THR A 45 -5.99 11.45 2.05
N LEU A 46 -5.81 10.75 0.93
CA LEU A 46 -5.58 9.31 0.90
C LEU A 46 -4.08 9.00 1.02
N ARG A 47 -3.70 8.29 2.07
CA ARG A 47 -2.33 7.80 2.26
C ARG A 47 -2.21 6.40 1.68
N VAL A 48 -1.43 6.27 0.62
CA VAL A 48 -1.13 4.99 -0.02
C VAL A 48 0.28 4.60 0.36
N ILE A 49 0.41 3.48 1.06
CA ILE A 49 1.68 2.95 1.53
C ILE A 49 1.98 1.69 0.73
N VAL A 50 3.19 1.59 0.20
CA VAL A 50 3.61 0.46 -0.63
C VAL A 50 4.87 -0.20 -0.07
N MET A 51 4.91 -1.51 -0.20
CA MET A 51 6.11 -2.31 0.01
C MET A 51 6.59 -2.80 -1.34
N LEU A 52 7.88 -2.64 -1.61
CA LEU A 52 8.49 -3.14 -2.83
C LEU A 52 9.10 -4.53 -2.61
N GLU A 53 9.34 -5.23 -3.72
CA GLU A 53 10.20 -6.42 -3.72
C GLU A 53 11.57 -6.06 -3.10
N PRO A 54 12.07 -6.86 -2.15
CA PRO A 54 13.36 -6.60 -1.53
C PRO A 54 14.47 -6.65 -2.58
N SER A 55 15.35 -5.65 -2.56
CA SER A 55 16.51 -5.65 -3.44
C SER A 55 17.44 -6.81 -3.06
N PRO A 56 17.96 -7.61 -4.02
CA PRO A 56 18.88 -8.70 -3.72
C PRO A 56 20.16 -8.22 -3.01
N ASP A 57 20.53 -6.96 -3.21
CA ASP A 57 21.69 -6.31 -2.60
C ASP A 57 21.45 -5.82 -1.16
N GLY A 58 20.20 -5.88 -0.66
CA GLY A 58 19.85 -5.41 0.69
C GLY A 58 19.92 -3.88 0.86
N ASP A 59 19.98 -3.13 -0.23
CA ASP A 59 20.09 -1.68 -0.19
C ASP A 59 18.83 -1.02 0.38
N GLU A 60 19.02 -0.12 1.34
CA GLU A 60 17.97 0.63 2.04
C GLU A 60 17.17 1.53 1.08
N ILE A 61 17.66 1.77 -0.14
CA ILE A 61 16.99 2.59 -1.16
C ILE A 61 16.76 1.76 -2.42
N SER A 62 15.61 1.07 -2.46
CA SER A 62 15.15 0.34 -3.65
C SER A 62 15.22 1.19 -4.94
N PRO A 63 15.99 0.79 -5.97
CA PRO A 63 16.16 1.56 -7.21
C PRO A 63 14.83 1.76 -7.96
N ALA A 64 13.90 0.81 -7.83
CA ALA A 64 12.54 0.93 -8.38
C ALA A 64 11.78 2.12 -7.78
N TRP A 65 11.92 2.38 -6.48
CA TRP A 65 11.32 3.54 -5.82
C TRP A 65 11.91 4.85 -6.35
N MET A 66 13.23 4.92 -6.48
CA MET A 66 13.91 6.11 -7.00
C MET A 66 13.52 6.41 -8.45
N ALA A 67 13.36 5.38 -9.27
CA ALA A 67 13.00 5.52 -10.68
C ALA A 67 11.51 5.86 -10.88
N HIS A 68 10.63 5.36 -10.01
CA HIS A 68 9.19 5.36 -10.29
C HIS A 68 8.31 6.00 -9.22
N GLY A 69 8.79 6.22 -8.00
CA GLY A 69 8.00 6.71 -6.86
C GLY A 69 7.23 8.00 -7.16
N SER A 70 7.90 9.02 -7.72
CA SER A 70 7.25 10.27 -8.11
C SER A 70 6.21 10.08 -9.22
N ARG A 71 6.46 9.17 -10.17
CA ARG A 71 5.52 8.85 -11.25
C ARG A 71 4.29 8.12 -10.71
N TRP A 72 4.51 7.16 -9.82
CA TRP A 72 3.47 6.41 -9.12
C TRP A 72 2.56 7.31 -8.30
N ALA A 73 3.13 8.24 -7.53
CA ALA A 73 2.36 9.22 -6.77
C ALA A 73 1.49 10.08 -7.69
N ARG A 74 2.04 10.54 -8.82
CA ARG A 74 1.28 11.32 -9.80
C ARG A 74 0.16 10.50 -10.43
N ASP A 75 0.45 9.29 -10.88
CA ASP A 75 -0.52 8.41 -11.53
C ASP A 75 -1.68 8.05 -10.60
N LEU A 76 -1.41 7.83 -9.30
CA LEU A 76 -2.46 7.65 -8.30
C LEU A 76 -3.33 8.90 -8.11
N ARG A 77 -2.73 10.09 -8.06
CA ARG A 77 -3.47 11.36 -7.97
C ARG A 77 -4.36 11.60 -9.19
N GLU A 78 -3.86 11.26 -10.39
CA GLU A 78 -4.61 11.38 -11.64
C GLU A 78 -5.81 10.41 -11.68
N ARG A 79 -5.64 9.19 -11.16
CA ARG A 79 -6.69 8.15 -11.17
C ARG A 79 -7.75 8.32 -10.10
N LEU A 80 -7.34 8.77 -8.91
CA LEU A 80 -8.23 8.90 -7.76
C LEU A 80 -8.83 10.30 -7.64
N ALA A 81 -8.37 11.25 -8.46
CA ALA A 81 -8.79 12.65 -8.46
C ALA A 81 -8.72 13.32 -7.07
N ASP A 82 -7.85 12.79 -6.20
CA ASP A 82 -7.78 13.11 -4.78
C ASP A 82 -6.34 13.40 -4.34
N ALA A 83 -6.20 14.00 -3.16
CA ALA A 83 -4.92 14.27 -2.53
C ALA A 83 -4.29 12.96 -2.04
N VAL A 84 -3.59 12.27 -2.94
CA VAL A 84 -2.86 11.04 -2.59
C VAL A 84 -1.44 11.36 -2.11
N GLN A 85 -1.08 10.84 -0.93
CA GLN A 85 0.31 10.76 -0.47
C GLN A 85 0.81 9.33 -0.64
N LEU A 86 1.87 9.14 -1.41
CA LEU A 86 2.48 7.83 -1.64
C LEU A 86 3.72 7.67 -0.77
N GLU A 87 3.75 6.62 0.03
CA GLU A 87 4.85 6.30 0.94
C GLU A 87 5.36 4.87 0.72
N ARG A 88 6.63 4.68 1.06
CA ARG A 88 7.30 3.38 0.99
C ARG A 88 7.62 2.92 2.41
N ILE A 89 7.39 1.65 2.67
CA ILE A 89 7.97 0.95 3.81
C ILE A 89 9.11 0.06 3.32
N ASP A 90 10.25 0.14 3.99
CA ASP A 90 11.42 -0.72 3.76
C ASP A 90 11.56 -1.78 4.84
N GLY A 91 11.98 -2.96 4.42
CA GLY A 91 12.36 -4.05 5.31
C GLY A 91 11.31 -5.16 5.44
N PRO A 92 11.70 -6.28 6.09
CA PRO A 92 10.76 -7.31 6.46
C PRO A 92 9.80 -6.72 7.49
N LEU A 93 8.53 -6.59 7.12
CA LEU A 93 7.52 -6.20 8.09
C LEU A 93 7.36 -7.33 9.11
N PRO A 94 7.42 -7.04 10.42
CA PRO A 94 6.93 -7.96 11.43
C PRO A 94 5.44 -8.26 11.21
N ASP A 95 4.97 -9.38 11.75
CA ASP A 95 3.57 -9.84 11.69
C ASP A 95 2.55 -8.78 12.21
N GLU A 96 3.02 -7.87 13.05
CA GLU A 96 2.28 -6.68 13.47
C GLU A 96 3.14 -5.45 13.16
N PHE A 97 2.67 -4.58 12.26
CA PHE A 97 3.32 -3.29 11.99
C PHE A 97 2.43 -2.14 12.42
N GLU A 98 3.02 -1.22 13.17
CA GLU A 98 2.36 0.02 13.53
C GLU A 98 2.51 1.00 12.38
N ILE A 99 1.42 1.23 11.65
CA ILE A 99 1.35 2.39 10.77
C ILE A 99 1.03 3.59 11.67
N ASP A 100 2.02 4.46 11.81
CA ASP A 100 1.90 5.73 12.51
C ASP A 100 0.95 6.63 11.70
N GLY A 101 -0.31 6.71 12.12
CA GLY A 101 -1.36 7.46 11.44
C GLY A 101 -2.73 7.26 12.10
N GLU A 102 -3.43 8.37 12.33
CA GLU A 102 -4.87 8.40 12.62
C GLU A 102 -5.64 8.32 11.30
N GLY A 103 -6.21 7.15 10.98
CA GLY A 103 -6.96 6.95 9.75
C GLY A 103 -7.56 5.54 9.64
N ALA A 104 -8.55 5.38 8.76
CA ALA A 104 -9.19 4.10 8.50
C ALA A 104 -8.56 3.42 7.27
N VAL A 105 -8.24 2.13 7.36
CA VAL A 105 -7.78 1.36 6.20
C VAL A 105 -8.95 1.17 5.24
N LEU A 106 -8.82 1.69 4.02
CA LEU A 106 -9.79 1.48 2.95
C LEU A 106 -9.55 0.15 2.23
N THR A 107 -8.28 -0.21 2.01
CA THR A 107 -7.91 -1.47 1.37
C THR A 107 -6.49 -1.87 1.72
N ALA A 108 -6.25 -3.18 1.77
CA ALA A 108 -4.93 -3.80 1.86
C ALA A 108 -4.82 -4.87 0.77
N LEU A 109 -3.79 -4.78 -0.08
CA LEU A 109 -3.54 -5.70 -1.19
C LEU A 109 -2.19 -6.37 -0.99
N CYS A 110 -2.18 -7.69 -0.92
CA CYS A 110 -0.97 -8.48 -0.68
C CYS A 110 -0.89 -9.74 -1.54
N TRP A 111 -1.71 -9.89 -2.58
CA TRP A 111 -1.77 -11.15 -3.36
C TRP A 111 -0.46 -11.52 -4.08
N ARG A 112 0.49 -10.59 -4.21
CA ARG A 112 1.83 -10.87 -4.78
C ARG A 112 2.83 -11.29 -3.71
N ASP A 113 2.54 -11.05 -2.44
CA ASP A 113 3.41 -11.40 -1.34
C ASP A 113 3.27 -12.89 -1.03
N SER A 114 4.22 -13.70 -1.50
CA SER A 114 4.23 -15.14 -1.21
C SER A 114 4.63 -15.48 0.24
N THR A 115 5.06 -14.49 1.04
CA THR A 115 5.30 -14.63 2.48
C THR A 115 4.14 -14.09 3.32
N ALA A 116 3.05 -13.64 2.71
CA ALA A 116 1.77 -13.51 3.37
C ALA A 116 1.25 -14.94 3.59
N VAL A 117 2.00 -15.70 4.39
CA VAL A 117 1.60 -17.00 4.86
C VAL A 117 0.67 -16.71 6.03
N GLU A 118 -0.55 -17.22 5.87
CA GLU A 118 -1.57 -17.39 6.89
C GLU A 118 -0.99 -17.51 8.32
N ALA A 119 -1.27 -16.53 9.19
CA ALA A 119 -1.13 -16.64 10.64
C ALA A 119 -2.11 -15.70 11.36
#